data_AF-A0A0R3SCG0-F1
#
_entry.id   AF-A0A0R3SCG0-F1
#
_cell.length_a   1.000
_cell.length_b   1.000
_cell.length_c   1.000
_cell.angle_alpha   90.00
_cell.angle_beta   90.00
_cell.angle_gamma   90.00
#
_symmetry.space_group_name_H-M   'P 1'
#
loop_
_entity.id
_entity.type
_entity.pdbx_description
1 polymer ?
#
loop_
_entity_poly.entity_id
_entity_poly.type
_entity_poly.pdbx_seq_one_letter_code
_entity_poly.pdbx_strand_id
1 'polypeptide(L)'
;MSDLEAVLADVSYLIAMEKSKTVATKAPKKNMIPDSSIRSVMMTYLKRQGKISFENIFQERLGFIFFIKFCKSQDSSDVQLVEFYEAIKDFELIDSEPERAKEAKRIYDTYIMKELLSKKYVNAIFFTKHFTRYLQWMDVRLNTTLTMSDFSVHRIIGRGGFGEVYGCRKLDSGKM
;
A
#
# COMPACT_ATOMS: atom_id res chain seq x y z
N MET A 1 20.71 20.50 -47.38
CA MET A 1 19.77 19.36 -47.31
C MET A 1 19.96 18.59 -46.00
N SER A 2 21.20 18.44 -45.51
CA SER A 2 21.57 17.89 -44.18
C SER A 2 20.95 18.63 -42.98
N ASP A 3 20.96 19.96 -43.02
CA ASP A 3 20.64 20.76 -41.81
C ASP A 3 19.15 20.74 -41.51
N LEU A 4 18.32 20.61 -42.54
CA LEU A 4 16.87 20.49 -42.38
C LEU A 4 16.49 19.12 -41.79
N GLU A 5 17.17 18.05 -42.20
CA GLU A 5 16.95 16.70 -41.66
C GLU A 5 17.38 16.61 -40.20
N ALA A 6 18.51 17.24 -39.83
CA ALA A 6 18.97 17.31 -38.45
C ALA A 6 17.97 18.04 -37.54
N VAL A 7 17.47 19.20 -37.98
CA VAL A 7 16.46 19.97 -37.24
C VAL A 7 15.14 19.19 -37.10
N LEU A 8 14.71 18.51 -38.16
CA LEU A 8 13.49 17.69 -38.12
C LEU A 8 13.63 16.49 -37.18
N ALA A 9 14.82 15.88 -37.09
CA ALA A 9 15.11 14.81 -36.16
C ALA A 9 15.06 15.28 -34.70
N ASP A 10 15.67 16.43 -34.39
CA ASP A 10 15.68 17.01 -33.04
C ASP A 10 14.28 17.42 -32.57
N VAL A 11 13.51 18.07 -33.44
CA VAL A 11 12.11 18.43 -33.16
C VAL A 11 11.27 17.17 -32.94
N SER A 12 11.45 16.13 -33.75
CA SER A 12 10.73 14.86 -33.60
C SER A 12 11.08 14.16 -32.27
N TYR A 13 12.35 14.21 -31.85
CA TYR A 13 12.80 13.66 -30.57
C TYR A 13 12.18 14.41 -29.38
N LEU A 14 12.21 15.73 -29.39
CA LEU A 14 11.63 16.56 -28.32
C LEU A 14 10.12 16.36 -28.19
N ILE A 15 9.40 16.27 -29.32
CA ILE A 15 7.96 15.94 -29.35
C ILE A 15 7.71 14.54 -28.77
N ALA A 16 8.56 13.57 -29.05
CA ALA A 16 8.46 12.23 -28.49
C ALA A 16 8.71 12.22 -26.98
N MET A 17 9.72 12.95 -26.51
CA MET A 17 9.98 13.11 -25.07
C MET A 17 8.80 13.78 -24.34
N GLU A 18 8.20 14.82 -24.93
CA GLU A 18 7.06 15.51 -24.33
C GLU A 18 5.80 14.64 -24.27
N LYS A 19 5.54 13.86 -25.33
CA LYS A 19 4.48 12.84 -25.35
C LYS A 19 4.70 11.73 -24.33
N SER A 20 5.95 11.36 -24.04
CA SER A 20 6.27 10.31 -23.04
C SER A 20 6.00 10.71 -21.59
N LYS A 21 5.93 12.02 -21.30
CA LYS A 21 5.64 12.56 -19.95
C LYS A 21 4.15 12.55 -19.62
N THR A 22 3.28 12.41 -20.62
CA THR A 22 1.83 12.18 -20.42
C THR A 22 1.52 10.70 -20.61
N VAL A 23 0.42 10.22 -19.99
CA VAL A 23 0.04 8.80 -19.90
C VAL A 23 0.39 8.05 -21.19
N ALA A 24 1.22 7.02 -21.05
CA ALA A 24 1.75 6.23 -22.15
C ALA A 24 0.66 5.92 -23.20
N THR A 25 0.78 6.55 -24.36
CA THR A 25 -0.02 6.17 -25.53
C THR A 25 0.30 4.70 -25.81
N LYS A 26 -0.76 3.86 -25.79
CA LYS A 26 -0.67 2.39 -25.83
C LYS A 26 0.39 1.94 -26.84
N ALA A 27 1.42 1.25 -26.35
CA ALA A 27 2.47 0.69 -27.20
C ALA A 27 1.84 -0.18 -28.32
N PRO A 28 2.26 -0.02 -29.59
CA PRO A 28 1.57 -0.63 -30.73
C PRO A 28 1.74 -2.15 -30.83
N LYS A 29 2.73 -2.73 -30.15
CA LYS A 29 2.94 -4.19 -30.09
C LYS A 29 2.89 -4.66 -28.64
N LYS A 30 1.89 -5.50 -28.33
CA LYS A 30 1.81 -6.21 -27.06
C LYS A 30 2.65 -7.49 -27.16
N ASN A 31 3.47 -7.75 -26.14
CA ASN A 31 4.17 -9.03 -26.04
C ASN A 31 3.14 -10.15 -25.84
N MET A 32 3.15 -11.16 -26.71
CA MET A 32 2.34 -12.36 -26.53
C MET A 32 3.00 -13.28 -25.50
N ILE A 33 2.26 -13.65 -24.47
CA ILE A 33 2.74 -14.57 -23.42
C ILE A 33 2.49 -16.01 -23.90
N PRO A 34 3.49 -16.91 -23.87
CA PRO A 34 3.30 -18.32 -24.19
C PRO A 34 2.29 -19.01 -23.27
N ASP A 35 1.68 -20.10 -23.74
CA ASP A 35 0.74 -20.89 -22.94
C ASP A 35 1.45 -21.65 -21.81
N SER A 36 0.68 -22.14 -20.83
CA SER A 36 1.21 -22.79 -19.62
C SER A 36 2.07 -24.03 -19.86
N SER A 37 1.95 -24.70 -21.02
CA SER A 37 2.76 -25.88 -21.38
C SER A 37 4.26 -25.59 -21.39
N ILE A 38 4.65 -24.33 -21.63
CA ILE A 38 6.03 -23.85 -21.62
C ILE A 38 6.75 -24.12 -20.29
N ARG A 39 6.00 -24.28 -19.18
CA ARG A 39 6.54 -24.55 -17.85
C ARG A 39 7.44 -25.78 -17.85
N SER A 40 7.02 -26.88 -18.47
CA SER A 40 7.76 -28.14 -18.47
C SER A 40 9.17 -28.00 -19.07
N VAL A 41 9.24 -27.34 -20.23
CA VAL A 41 10.48 -27.06 -20.97
C VAL A 41 11.35 -26.07 -20.21
N MET A 42 10.77 -24.95 -19.77
CA MET A 42 11.51 -23.88 -19.10
C MET A 42 12.02 -24.29 -17.72
N MET A 43 11.24 -25.04 -16.94
CA MET A 43 11.69 -25.57 -15.65
C MET A 43 12.90 -26.49 -15.83
N THR A 44 12.88 -27.38 -16.82
CA THR A 44 14.01 -28.27 -17.10
C THR A 44 15.24 -27.50 -17.57
N TYR A 45 15.06 -26.54 -18.47
CA TYR A 45 16.13 -25.68 -18.98
C TYR A 45 16.78 -24.85 -17.87
N LEU A 46 15.99 -24.12 -17.08
CA LEU A 46 16.49 -23.26 -16.00
C LEU A 46 17.12 -24.08 -14.87
N LYS A 47 16.59 -25.28 -14.57
CA LYS A 47 17.18 -26.18 -13.57
C LYS A 47 18.58 -26.66 -14.00
N ARG A 48 18.77 -27.02 -15.27
CA ARG A 48 20.08 -27.42 -15.82
C ARG A 48 21.10 -26.27 -15.76
N GLN A 49 20.63 -25.04 -15.93
CA GLN A 49 21.45 -23.84 -15.82
C GLN A 49 21.69 -23.37 -14.37
N GLY A 50 21.15 -24.08 -13.36
CA GLY A 50 21.27 -23.70 -11.96
C GLY A 50 20.52 -22.41 -11.58
N LYS A 51 19.61 -21.92 -12.43
CA LYS A 51 18.90 -20.65 -12.22
C LYS A 51 17.65 -20.77 -11.35
N ILE A 52 17.24 -21.99 -11.00
CA ILE A 52 16.12 -22.24 -10.09
C ILE A 52 16.65 -22.34 -8.67
N SER A 53 16.98 -21.19 -8.08
CA SER A 53 17.22 -21.05 -6.65
C SER A 53 16.46 -19.83 -6.13
N PHE A 54 16.27 -19.75 -4.81
CA PHE A 54 15.60 -18.60 -4.21
C PHE A 54 16.37 -17.32 -4.52
N GLU A 55 17.69 -17.32 -4.34
CA GLU A 55 18.55 -16.16 -4.54
C GLU A 55 18.47 -15.64 -5.97
N ASN A 56 18.54 -16.54 -6.95
CA ASN A 56 18.49 -16.18 -8.37
C ASN A 56 17.14 -15.60 -8.77
N ILE A 57 16.05 -16.18 -8.30
CA ILE A 57 14.69 -15.71 -8.60
C ILE A 57 14.38 -14.41 -7.86
N PHE A 58 14.79 -14.31 -6.59
CA PHE A 58 14.49 -13.16 -5.73
C PHE A 58 15.29 -11.91 -6.12
N GLN A 59 16.52 -12.06 -6.61
CA GLN A 59 17.31 -10.94 -7.12
C GLN A 59 16.85 -10.47 -8.51
N GLU A 60 16.16 -11.32 -9.26
CA GLU A 60 15.63 -10.96 -10.58
C GLU A 60 14.35 -10.12 -10.44
N ARG A 61 14.28 -8.96 -11.10
CA ARG A 61 13.15 -8.01 -10.95
C ARG A 61 11.78 -8.65 -11.14
N LEU A 62 11.62 -9.49 -12.17
CA LEU A 62 10.36 -10.18 -12.42
C LEU A 62 10.08 -11.27 -11.38
N GLY A 63 11.12 -12.02 -11.00
CA GLY A 63 11.02 -13.05 -9.97
C GLY A 63 10.59 -12.46 -8.62
N PHE A 64 11.19 -11.33 -8.21
CA PHE A 64 10.77 -10.58 -7.02
C PHE A 64 9.30 -10.15 -7.08
N ILE A 65 8.85 -9.53 -8.18
CA ILE A 65 7.45 -9.08 -8.34
C ILE A 65 6.48 -10.25 -8.21
N PHE A 66 6.75 -11.38 -8.89
CA PHE A 66 5.89 -12.55 -8.81
C PHE A 66 5.97 -13.23 -7.45
N PHE A 67 7.13 -13.22 -6.79
CA PHE A 67 7.29 -13.72 -5.43
C PHE A 67 6.48 -12.88 -4.42
N ILE A 68 6.54 -11.55 -4.49
CA ILE A 68 5.71 -10.67 -3.65
C ILE A 68 4.23 -10.91 -3.90
N LYS A 69 3.80 -11.03 -5.17
CA LYS A 69 2.40 -11.36 -5.50
C LYS A 69 1.98 -12.71 -4.91
N PHE A 70 2.86 -13.70 -4.97
CA PHE A 70 2.63 -15.00 -4.35
C PHE A 70 2.49 -14.85 -2.83
N CYS A 71 3.42 -14.19 -2.15
CA CYS A 71 3.35 -13.95 -0.71
C CYS A 71 2.06 -13.22 -0.31
N LYS A 72 1.70 -12.14 -1.02
CA LYS A 72 0.46 -11.38 -0.78
C LYS A 72 -0.83 -12.18 -1.06
N SER A 73 -0.76 -13.23 -1.87
CA SER A 73 -1.90 -14.13 -2.14
C SER A 73 -2.10 -15.19 -1.05
N GLN A 74 -1.08 -15.44 -0.23
CA GLN A 74 -1.18 -16.29 0.94
C GLN A 74 -1.54 -15.38 2.12
N ASP A 75 -2.67 -15.62 2.80
CA ASP A 75 -3.06 -14.92 4.04
C ASP A 75 -2.14 -15.33 5.21
N SER A 76 -0.84 -15.13 5.03
CA SER A 76 0.24 -15.57 5.90
C SER A 76 0.86 -14.39 6.62
N SER A 77 1.44 -14.68 7.80
CA SER A 77 2.24 -13.71 8.56
C SER A 77 3.43 -13.16 7.76
N ASP A 78 3.86 -13.87 6.72
CA ASP A 78 5.06 -13.57 5.93
C ASP A 78 4.86 -12.35 5.01
N VAL A 79 3.61 -11.95 4.77
CA VAL A 79 3.30 -10.70 4.05
C VAL A 79 3.92 -9.49 4.75
N GLN A 80 3.94 -9.48 6.08
CA GLN A 80 4.54 -8.37 6.84
C GLN A 80 6.07 -8.31 6.68
N LEU A 81 6.75 -9.45 6.52
CA LEU A 81 8.19 -9.50 6.27
C LEU A 81 8.53 -8.96 4.89
N VAL A 82 7.70 -9.28 3.89
CA VAL A 82 7.83 -8.73 2.53
C VAL A 82 7.60 -7.23 2.50
N GLU A 83 6.54 -6.75 3.15
CA GLU A 83 6.26 -5.30 3.24
C GLU A 83 7.36 -4.54 3.98
N PHE A 84 7.93 -5.14 5.03
CA PHE A 84 9.07 -4.57 5.73
C PHE A 84 10.31 -4.49 4.82
N TYR A 85 10.58 -5.55 4.04
CA TYR A 85 11.68 -5.54 3.07
C TYR A 85 11.49 -4.48 1.98
N GLU A 86 10.29 -4.37 1.40
CA GLU A 86 9.94 -3.31 0.43
C GLU A 86 10.19 -1.91 1.05
N ALA A 87 9.73 -1.70 2.29
CA ALA A 87 9.92 -0.43 3.00
C ALA A 87 11.41 -0.09 3.24
N ILE A 88 12.26 -1.08 3.52
CA ILE A 88 13.72 -0.87 3.62
C ILE A 88 14.30 -0.48 2.26
N LYS A 89 13.86 -1.12 1.17
CA LYS A 89 14.33 -0.80 -0.18
C LYS A 89 13.92 0.60 -0.62
N ASP A 90 12.72 1.04 -0.30
CA ASP A 90 12.29 2.42 -0.54
C ASP A 90 13.08 3.41 0.34
N PHE A 91 13.34 3.05 1.60
CA PHE A 91 14.16 3.84 2.52
C PHE A 91 15.60 4.03 2.04
N GLU A 92 16.22 3.01 1.43
CA GLU A 92 17.57 3.07 0.85
C GLU A 92 17.68 4.15 -0.25
N LEU A 93 16.57 4.48 -0.93
CA LEU A 93 16.51 5.46 -2.01
C LEU A 93 16.31 6.91 -1.54
N ILE A 94 16.07 7.14 -0.24
CA ILE A 94 15.81 8.48 0.30
C ILE A 94 17.12 9.20 0.54
N ASP A 95 17.47 10.18 -0.29
CA ASP A 95 18.72 10.96 -0.16
C ASP A 95 18.65 12.03 0.94
N SER A 96 17.45 12.54 1.24
CA SER A 96 17.23 13.61 2.21
C SER A 96 17.31 13.11 3.65
N GLU A 97 18.27 13.59 4.42
CA GLU A 97 18.46 13.21 5.84
C GLU A 97 17.21 13.43 6.74
N PRO A 98 16.50 14.58 6.70
CA PRO A 98 15.31 14.76 7.54
C PRO A 98 14.17 13.82 7.14
N GLU A 99 13.99 13.54 5.86
CA GLU A 99 12.98 12.59 5.38
C GLU A 99 13.36 11.16 5.74
N ARG A 100 14.65 10.83 5.64
CA ARG A 100 15.21 9.54 6.06
C ARG A 100 14.97 9.32 7.55
N ALA A 101 15.25 10.30 8.42
CA ALA A 101 15.00 10.16 9.85
C ALA A 101 13.51 9.93 10.18
N LYS A 102 12.61 10.65 9.50
CA LYS A 102 11.16 10.48 9.63
C LYS A 102 10.72 9.08 9.19
N GLU A 103 11.22 8.62 8.05
CA GLU A 103 10.86 7.32 7.49
C GLU A 103 11.45 6.16 8.29
N ALA A 104 12.68 6.28 8.79
CA ALA A 104 13.30 5.32 9.71
C ALA A 104 12.42 5.12 10.96
N LYS A 105 11.96 6.22 11.57
CA LYS A 105 11.06 6.15 12.72
C LYS A 105 9.74 5.46 12.37
N ARG A 106 9.14 5.80 11.22
CA ARG A 106 7.89 5.16 10.76
C ARG A 106 8.06 3.66 10.58
N ILE A 107 9.13 3.23 9.92
CA ILE A 107 9.44 1.82 9.68
C ILE A 107 9.65 1.08 11.01
N TYR A 108 10.43 1.68 11.92
CA TYR A 108 10.68 1.12 13.25
C TYR A 108 9.39 0.93 14.05
N ASP A 109 8.56 1.97 14.16
CA ASP A 109 7.32 1.92 14.94
C ASP A 109 6.31 0.92 14.35
N THR A 110 6.24 0.83 13.02
CA THR A 110 5.26 0.01 12.30
C THR A 110 5.60 -1.48 12.34
N TYR A 111 6.86 -1.83 12.03
CA TYR A 111 7.25 -3.22 11.81
C TYR A 111 8.00 -3.82 13.00
N ILE A 112 8.94 -3.07 13.61
CA ILE A 112 9.83 -3.60 14.65
C ILE A 112 9.18 -3.44 16.04
N MET A 113 8.80 -2.23 16.42
CA MET A 113 8.24 -1.92 17.74
C MET A 113 6.95 -2.70 17.99
N LYS A 114 6.07 -2.79 16.98
CA LYS A 114 4.83 -3.58 17.05
C LYS A 114 5.11 -5.05 17.35
N GLU A 115 6.10 -5.66 16.70
CA GLU A 115 6.48 -7.06 16.91
C GLU A 115 7.13 -7.29 18.29
N LEU A 116 7.98 -6.36 18.74
CA LEU A 116 8.60 -6.42 20.06
C LEU A 116 7.57 -6.29 21.18
N LEU A 117 6.62 -5.36 21.02
CA LEU A 117 5.54 -5.16 21.98
C LEU A 117 4.55 -6.32 21.96
N SER A 118 4.27 -6.89 20.78
CA SER A 118 3.34 -8.01 20.65
C SER A 118 3.86 -9.25 21.37
N LYS A 119 5.14 -9.57 21.18
CA LYS A 119 5.79 -10.73 21.81
C LYS A 119 5.91 -10.59 23.34
N LYS A 120 6.13 -9.38 23.85
CA LYS A 120 6.44 -9.18 25.27
C LYS A 120 5.24 -8.83 26.15
N TYR A 121 4.24 -8.11 25.63
CA TYR A 121 3.21 -7.49 26.47
C TYR A 121 1.78 -7.87 26.12
N VAL A 122 1.49 -8.56 25.01
CA VAL A 122 0.10 -8.86 24.59
C VAL A 122 -0.63 -9.71 25.62
N ASN A 123 0.00 -10.76 26.15
CA ASN A 123 -0.69 -11.57 27.16
C ASN A 123 -0.79 -10.84 28.51
N ALA A 124 0.18 -9.99 28.84
CA ALA A 124 0.19 -9.25 30.09
C ALA A 124 -0.86 -8.13 30.10
N ILE A 125 -1.08 -7.43 28.98
CA ILE A 125 -2.01 -6.30 28.92
C ILE A 125 -3.45 -6.73 29.19
N PHE A 126 -3.84 -7.93 28.77
CA PHE A 126 -5.19 -8.47 28.95
C PHE A 126 -5.62 -8.56 30.42
N PHE A 127 -4.67 -8.73 31.35
CA PHE A 127 -4.96 -8.81 32.78
C PHE A 127 -4.87 -7.45 33.50
N THR A 128 -4.59 -6.37 32.78
CA THR A 128 -4.44 -5.04 33.40
C THR A 128 -5.78 -4.31 33.50
N LYS A 129 -5.91 -3.44 34.50
CA LYS A 129 -7.03 -2.50 34.64
C LYS A 129 -7.22 -1.59 33.41
N HIS A 130 -6.15 -1.35 32.65
CA HIS A 130 -6.20 -0.55 31.43
C HIS A 130 -6.95 -1.28 30.31
N PHE A 131 -6.74 -2.58 30.16
CA PHE A 131 -7.50 -3.38 29.21
C PHE A 131 -8.96 -3.53 29.64
N THR A 132 -9.24 -3.69 30.94
CA THR A 132 -10.63 -3.65 31.46
C THR A 132 -11.32 -2.33 31.09
N ARG A 133 -10.64 -1.18 31.23
CA ARG A 133 -11.19 0.12 30.83
C ARG A 133 -11.39 0.23 29.31
N TYR A 134 -10.49 -0.34 28.51
CA TYR A 134 -10.67 -0.43 27.06
C TYR A 134 -11.93 -1.23 26.70
N LEU A 135 -12.15 -2.39 27.33
CA LEU A 135 -13.35 -3.21 27.10
C LEU A 135 -14.64 -2.48 27.47
N GLN A 136 -14.65 -1.73 28.58
CA GLN A 136 -15.78 -0.89 28.97
C GLN A 136 -16.14 0.15 27.89
N TRP A 137 -15.14 0.79 27.28
CA TRP A 137 -15.39 1.73 26.19
C TRP A 137 -15.79 1.06 24.87
N MET A 138 -15.29 -0.15 24.61
CA MET A 138 -15.72 -0.94 23.46
C MET A 138 -17.18 -1.36 23.57
N ASP A 139 -17.63 -1.72 24.77
CA ASP A 139 -19.04 -2.01 25.04
C ASP A 139 -19.92 -0.79 24.74
N VAL A 140 -19.57 0.39 25.28
CA VAL A 140 -20.27 1.64 24.95
C VAL A 140 -20.30 1.86 23.44
N ARG A 141 -19.17 1.72 22.74
CA ARG A 141 -19.11 1.95 21.28
C ARG A 141 -20.00 0.99 20.50
N LEU A 142 -20.03 -0.29 20.86
CA LEU A 142 -20.75 -1.33 20.11
C LEU A 142 -22.25 -1.36 20.44
N ASN A 143 -22.62 -1.04 21.69
CA ASN A 143 -24.00 -1.10 22.17
C ASN A 143 -24.69 0.27 22.19
N THR A 144 -24.04 1.34 21.73
CA THR A 144 -24.72 2.63 21.54
C THR A 144 -25.64 2.56 20.33
N THR A 145 -26.94 2.48 20.59
CA THR A 145 -27.98 2.69 19.57
C THR A 145 -28.32 4.17 19.53
N LEU A 146 -28.00 4.82 18.41
CA LEU A 146 -28.28 6.25 18.23
C LEU A 146 -29.75 6.48 17.86
N THR A 147 -30.33 7.47 18.52
CA THR A 147 -31.71 7.93 18.34
C THR A 147 -31.73 9.46 18.22
N MET A 148 -32.85 10.04 17.78
CA MET A 148 -32.95 11.50 17.65
C MET A 148 -32.77 12.25 18.99
N SER A 149 -33.06 11.61 20.13
CA SER A 149 -32.84 12.23 21.45
C SER A 149 -31.37 12.40 21.81
N ASP A 150 -30.45 11.73 21.13
CA ASP A 150 -29.01 11.86 21.36
C ASP A 150 -28.41 13.09 20.69
N PHE A 151 -29.22 13.82 19.91
CA PHE A 151 -28.82 14.97 19.12
C PHE A 151 -29.64 16.22 19.48
N SER A 152 -28.92 17.32 19.73
CA SER A 152 -29.51 18.66 19.70
C SER A 152 -29.53 19.16 18.26
N VAL A 153 -30.68 19.03 17.62
CA VAL A 153 -30.89 19.43 16.22
C VAL A 153 -31.11 20.95 16.14
N HIS A 154 -30.37 21.61 15.24
CA HIS A 154 -30.42 23.05 15.00
C HIS A 154 -31.13 23.35 13.66
N ARG A 155 -30.74 24.42 12.96
CA ARG A 155 -31.33 24.80 11.68
C ARG A 155 -30.93 23.87 10.52
N ILE A 156 -31.75 23.88 9.48
CA ILE A 156 -31.47 23.24 8.19
C ILE A 156 -30.31 23.95 7.50
N ILE A 157 -29.36 23.16 6.99
CA ILE A 157 -28.19 23.63 6.25
C ILE A 157 -28.25 23.29 4.75
N GLY A 158 -29.18 22.41 4.34
CA GLY A 158 -29.41 22.08 2.93
C GLY A 158 -30.72 21.34 2.70
N ARG A 159 -31.27 21.46 1.49
CA ARG A 159 -32.48 20.76 1.03
C ARG A 159 -32.23 20.06 -0.30
N GLY A 160 -32.73 18.85 -0.46
CA GLY A 160 -32.65 18.06 -1.69
C GLY A 160 -33.91 17.23 -1.93
N GLY A 161 -33.92 16.45 -3.01
CA GLY A 161 -35.10 15.68 -3.42
C GLY A 161 -35.56 14.58 -2.45
N PHE A 162 -34.69 14.14 -1.54
CA PHE A 162 -34.95 13.06 -0.57
C PHE A 162 -34.99 13.53 0.89
N GLY A 163 -34.96 14.85 1.15
CA GLY A 163 -35.08 15.40 2.49
C GLY A 163 -34.19 16.61 2.77
N GLU A 164 -34.02 16.87 4.06
CA GLU A 164 -33.31 18.04 4.59
C GLU A 164 -32.13 17.62 5.45
N VAL A 165 -31.05 18.39 5.40
CA VAL A 165 -29.87 18.20 6.24
C VAL A 165 -29.90 19.23 7.35
N TYR A 166 -29.78 18.77 8.59
CA TYR A 166 -29.76 19.61 9.78
C TYR A 166 -28.34 19.69 10.36
N GLY A 167 -27.93 20.87 10.80
CA GLY A 167 -26.82 20.95 11.74
C GLY A 167 -27.26 20.37 13.08
N CYS A 168 -26.47 19.51 13.70
CA CYS A 168 -26.82 18.94 15.00
C CYS A 168 -25.58 18.82 15.89
N ARG A 169 -25.80 18.82 17.21
CA ARG A 169 -24.76 18.55 18.21
C ARG A 169 -25.04 17.24 18.89
N LYS A 170 -24.08 16.32 18.92
CA LYS A 170 -24.22 15.09 19.71
C LYS A 170 -24.12 15.42 21.19
N LEU A 171 -25.10 15.02 21.99
CA LEU A 171 -25.22 15.47 23.38
C LEU A 171 -24.13 14.89 24.30
N ASP A 172 -23.71 13.65 24.07
CA ASP A 172 -22.74 12.95 24.92
C ASP A 172 -21.31 13.51 24.83
N SER A 173 -20.92 13.95 23.64
CA SER A 173 -19.56 14.37 23.29
C SER A 173 -19.47 15.85 22.97
N GLY A 174 -20.62 16.50 22.76
CA GLY A 174 -20.71 17.91 22.42
C GLY A 174 -20.17 18.27 21.04
N LYS A 175 -19.83 17.28 20.18
CA LYS A 175 -19.38 17.52 18.81
C LYS A 175 -20.53 18.01 17.93
N MET A 176 -20.25 19.03 17.12
CA MET A 176 -21.11 19.56 16.06
C MET A 176 -20.85 18.84 14.73
#